data_AF-A0A0F0FXD7-F1
#
_entry.id   AF-A0A0F0FXD7-F1
#
_cell.length_a   1.000
_cell.length_b   1.000
_cell.length_c   1.000
_cell.angle_alpha   90.00
_cell.angle_beta   90.00
_cell.angle_gamma   90.00
#
_symmetry.space_group_name_H-M   'P 1'
#
loop_
_entity.id
_entity.type
_entity.pdbx_description
1 polymer ?
#
loop_
_entity_poly.entity_id
_entity_poly.type
_entity_poly.pdbx_seq_one_letter_code
_entity_poly.pdbx_strand_id
1 'polypeptide(L)' 'MNRINRSNRSNPFTVSVYPIQQEPGVWFATYLIAEYKNGSECIVANVSMRHATHGTEAQAKQAARRAAESVAAGLRLQ' A
#
# COMPACT_ATOMS: atom_id res chain seq x y z
N MET A 1 0.07 -20.56 13.15
CA MET A 1 1.12 -20.06 12.22
C MET A 1 1.36 -18.59 12.56
N ASN A 2 2.41 -18.30 13.32
CA ASN A 2 2.66 -17.00 13.93
C ASN A 2 4.06 -16.54 13.49
N ARG A 3 4.16 -15.56 12.60
CA ARG A 3 5.44 -14.96 12.20
C ARG A 3 5.61 -13.64 12.93
N ILE A 4 6.38 -13.68 14.01
CA ILE A 4 6.95 -12.51 14.65
C ILE A 4 8.15 -12.08 13.79
N ASN A 5 8.24 -10.82 13.39
CA ASN A 5 9.54 -10.22 13.04
C ASN A 5 9.73 -8.95 13.84
N ARG A 6 10.69 -8.99 14.78
CA ARG A 6 11.01 -7.95 15.75
C ARG A 6 11.91 -6.90 15.10
N SER A 7 11.55 -5.63 15.33
CA SER A 7 12.46 -4.50 15.51
C SER A 7 13.65 -4.35 14.54
N ASN A 8 13.46 -3.55 13.48
CA ASN A 8 14.55 -2.72 12.97
C ASN A 8 13.96 -1.38 12.48
N ARG A 9 13.96 -0.38 13.37
CA ARG A 9 13.35 0.97 13.21
C ARG A 9 11.91 0.94 12.73
N SER A 10 10.97 1.06 13.68
CA SER A 10 9.52 1.19 13.45
C SER A 10 9.27 2.02 12.20
N ASN A 11 8.97 1.37 11.06
CA ASN A 11 8.43 2.10 9.93
C ASN A 11 7.14 2.72 10.46
N PRO A 12 7.04 4.05 10.61
CA PRO A 12 5.85 4.64 11.20
C PRO A 12 4.64 4.46 10.24
N PHE A 13 4.93 4.07 9.00
CA PHE A 13 3.96 3.88 7.93
C PHE A 13 3.48 2.43 7.81
N THR A 14 2.16 2.24 7.83
CA THR A 14 1.48 1.02 7.41
C THR A 14 1.02 1.17 5.96
N VAL A 15 0.99 0.05 5.22
CA VAL A 15 0.55 0.03 3.82
C VAL A 15 -0.61 -0.97 3.68
N SER A 16 -1.76 -0.48 3.25
CA SER A 16 -2.94 -1.28 2.93
C SER A 16 -3.21 -1.21 1.42
N VAL A 17 -3.56 -2.35 0.81
CA VAL A 17 -3.78 -2.46 -0.64
C VAL A 17 -5.13 -3.10 -0.90
N TYR A 18 -5.92 -2.47 -1.77
CA TYR A 18 -7.27 -2.87 -2.12
C TYR A 18 -7.35 -3.04 -3.64
N PRO A 19 -7.42 -4.28 -4.15
CA PRO A 19 -7.69 -4.50 -5.55
C PRO A 19 -9.15 -4.13 -5.86
N ILE A 20 -9.39 -3.63 -7.06
CA ILE A 20 -10.71 -3.29 -7.57
C ILE A 20 -10.81 -3.88 -8.97
N GLN A 21 -11.80 -4.73 -9.17
CA GLN A 21 -12.16 -5.23 -10.49
C GLN A 21 -13.05 -4.19 -11.16
N GLN A 22 -12.56 -3.53 -12.21
CA GLN A 22 -13.37 -2.58 -12.98
C GLN A 22 -14.35 -3.33 -13.90
N GLU A 23 -13.83 -4.35 -14.57
CA GLU A 23 -14.54 -5.23 -15.49
C GLU A 23 -14.01 -6.67 -15.31
N PRO A 24 -14.73 -7.71 -15.76
CA PRO A 24 -14.22 -9.08 -15.73
C PRO A 24 -12.81 -9.17 -16.34
N GLY A 25 -11.84 -9.66 -15.55
CA GLY A 25 -10.44 -9.72 -15.94
C GLY A 25 -9.63 -8.41 -15.93
N VAL A 26 -10.24 -7.25 -15.64
CA VAL A 26 -9.54 -5.96 -15.57
C VAL A 26 -9.50 -5.45 -14.13
N TRP A 27 -8.29 -5.48 -13.56
CA TRP A 27 -8.02 -5.12 -12.17
C TRP A 27 -7.14 -3.89 -12.07
N PHE A 28 -7.49 -2.96 -11.20
CA PHE A 28 -6.54 -1.97 -10.68
C PHE A 28 -6.49 -2.09 -9.17
N ALA A 29 -5.64 -1.31 -8.50
CA ALA A 29 -5.62 -1.30 -7.05
C ALA A 29 -5.50 0.13 -6.50
N THR A 30 -6.04 0.31 -5.31
CA THR A 30 -5.82 1.49 -4.48
C THR A 30 -4.89 1.10 -3.33
N TYR A 31 -3.97 1.98 -2.97
CA TYR A 31 -3.20 1.82 -1.74
C TYR A 31 -3.41 2.99 -0.78
N LEU A 32 -3.37 2.67 0.51
CA LEU A 32 -3.38 3.60 1.61
C LEU A 32 -2.04 3.49 2.34
N ILE A 33 -1.47 4.64 2.68
CA ILE A 33 -0.33 4.73 3.60
C ILE A 33 -0.81 5.50 4.81
N ALA A 34 -0.72 4.89 5.98
CA ALA A 34 -1.10 5.51 7.24
C ALA A 34 0.10 5.60 8.17
N GLU A 35 0.26 6.73 8.84
CA GLU A 35 1.27 6.94 9.87
C GLU A 35 0.62 6.85 11.25
N TYR A 36 1.23 6.08 12.16
CA TYR A 36 0.79 6.09 13.56
C TYR A 36 1.65 7.08 14.36
N LYS A 37 1.06 8.21 14.74
CA LYS A 37 1.76 9.29 15.47
C LYS A 37 0.94 9.72 16.68
N ASN A 38 1.59 9.83 17.83
CA ASN A 38 0.98 10.29 19.09
C ASN A 38 -0.31 9.52 19.46
N GLY A 39 -0.34 8.22 19.19
CA GLY A 39 -1.50 7.38 19.51
C GLY A 39 -2.66 7.46 18.51
N SER A 40 -2.52 8.22 17.42
CA SER A 40 -3.54 8.37 16.37
C SER A 40 -3.02 7.89 15.01
N GLU A 41 -3.91 7.30 14.21
CA GLU A 41 -3.65 6.93 12.82
C GLU A 41 -3.97 8.11 11.90
N CYS A 42 -3.00 8.51 11.07
CA CYS A 42 -3.15 9.58 10.08
C CYS A 42 -2.90 9.03 8.68
N ILE A 43 -3.86 9.18 7.76
CA ILE A 43 -3.65 8.80 6.37
C ILE A 43 -2.76 9.85 5.69
N VAL A 44 -1.58 9.43 5.25
CA VAL A 44 -0.59 10.29 4.57
C VAL A 44 -0.58 10.10 3.05
N ALA A 45 -1.14 8.99 2.55
CA ALA A 45 -1.40 8.81 1.12
C ALA A 45 -2.63 7.93 0.89
N ASN A 46 -3.44 8.30 -0.10
CA ASN A 46 -4.52 7.49 -0.65
C ASN A 46 -4.51 7.62 -2.17
N VAL A 47 -4.06 6.56 -2.85
CA VAL A 47 -3.81 6.61 -4.29
C VAL A 47 -4.53 5.47 -4.99
N SER A 48 -5.46 5.83 -5.88
CA SER A 48 -6.07 4.90 -6.81
C SER A 48 -5.30 4.82 -8.12
N MET A 49 -4.76 3.65 -8.44
CA MET A 49 -3.95 3.44 -9.64
C MET A 49 -4.81 3.10 -10.87
N ARG A 50 -5.84 3.90 -11.16
CA ARG A 50 -6.77 3.65 -12.29
C ARG A 50 -6.08 3.61 -13.67
N HIS A 51 -4.93 4.26 -13.79
CA HIS A 51 -4.12 4.24 -15.02
C HIS A 51 -3.29 2.94 -15.19
N ALA A 52 -3.21 2.10 -14.15
CA ALA A 52 -2.42 0.87 -14.15
C ALA A 52 -3.35 -0.34 -13.94
N THR A 53 -3.84 -0.90 -15.05
CA THR A 53 -4.72 -2.06 -15.05
C THR A 53 -3.95 -3.35 -15.32
N HIS A 54 -4.42 -4.45 -14.76
CA HIS A 54 -3.80 -5.78 -14.79
C HIS A 54 -4.84 -6.87 -15.05
N GLY A 55 -4.40 -8.00 -15.61
CA GLY A 55 -5.27 -9.14 -15.91
C GLY A 55 -5.75 -9.91 -14.68
N THR A 56 -5.12 -9.70 -13.52
CA THR A 56 -5.39 -10.45 -12.29
C THR A 56 -5.32 -9.56 -11.05
N GLU A 57 -6.09 -9.95 -10.03
CA GLU A 57 -6.07 -9.33 -8.70
C GLU A 57 -4.66 -9.31 -8.10
N ALA A 58 -3.92 -10.41 -8.22
CA ALA A 58 -2.58 -10.56 -7.65
C ALA A 58 -1.57 -9.57 -8.27
N GLN A 59 -1.62 -9.37 -9.59
CA GLN A 59 -0.77 -8.40 -10.27
C GLN A 59 -1.11 -6.96 -9.85
N ALA A 60 -2.40 -6.63 -9.75
CA ALA A 60 -2.83 -5.32 -9.27
C ALA A 60 -2.39 -5.06 -7.82
N LYS A 61 -2.53 -6.04 -6.92
CA LYS A 61 -2.02 -5.94 -5.54
C LYS A 61 -0.51 -5.73 -5.50
N GLN A 62 0.23 -6.50 -6.29
CA GLN A 62 1.70 -6.41 -6.30
C GLN A 62 2.18 -5.06 -6.85
N ALA A 63 1.55 -4.55 -7.90
CA ALA A 63 1.86 -3.23 -8.46
C ALA A 63 1.60 -2.12 -7.44
N ALA A 64 0.42 -2.12 -6.80
CA ALA A 64 0.10 -1.14 -5.77
C ALA A 64 1.00 -1.25 -4.53
N ARG A 65 1.37 -2.46 -4.11
CA ARG A 65 2.31 -2.66 -3.00
C ARG A 65 3.67 -2.04 -3.30
N ARG A 66 4.22 -2.27 -4.49
CA ARG A 66 5.51 -1.69 -4.91
C ARG A 66 5.45 -0.17 -4.99
N ALA A 67 4.37 0.38 -5.56
CA ALA A 67 4.17 1.83 -5.62
C ALA A 67 4.09 2.45 -4.22
N ALA A 68 3.30 1.84 -3.32
CA ALA A 68 3.16 2.29 -1.94
C ALA A 68 4.48 2.22 -1.16
N GLU A 69 5.25 1.15 -1.34
CA GLU A 69 6.57 1.01 -0.71
C GLU A 69 7.56 2.09 -1.17
N SER A 70 7.53 2.44 -2.46
CA SER A 70 8.34 3.54 -3.00
C SER A 70 7.95 4.89 -2.39
N VAL A 71 6.64 5.17 -2.26
CA VAL A 71 6.16 6.41 -1.64
C VAL A 71 6.50 6.43 -0.15
N ALA A 72 6.27 5.33 0.58
CA ALA A 72 6.63 5.22 1.99
C ALA A 72 8.14 5.35 2.21
N ALA A 73 8.98 4.93 1.26
CA ALA A 73 10.43 5.17 1.33
C ALA A 73 10.77 6.65 1.18
N GLY A 74 10.11 7.36 0.26
CA GLY A 74 10.25 8.81 0.10
C GLY A 74 9.81 9.59 1.35
N LEU A 75 8.71 9.21 1.98
CA LEU A 75 8.20 9.84 3.21
C LEU A 75 9.16 9.70 4.41
N ARG A 76 10.04 8.68 4.42
CA ARG A 76 11.06 8.52 5.47
C ARG A 76 12.26 9.45 5.32
N LEU A 77 12.45 10.04 4.13
CA LEU A 77 13.60 10.91 3.82
C LEU A 77 13.27 12.39 3.97
N GLN A 78 12.02 12.74 4.27
CA GLN A 78 11.54 14.10 4.53
C GLN A 78 11.66 14.44 6.02
#